data_AF-A0A7W0KXD6-F1
#
_entry.id   AF-A0A7W0KXD6-F1
#
_cell.length_a   1.000
_cell.length_b   1.000
_cell.length_c   1.000
_cell.angle_alpha   90.00
_cell.angle_beta   90.00
_cell.angle_gamma   90.00
#
_symmetry.space_group_name_H-M   'P 1'
#
loop_
_entity.id
_entity.type
_entity.pdbx_description
1 polymer ?
#
loop_
_entity_poly.entity_id
_entity_poly.type
_entity_poly.pdbx_seq_one_letter_code
_entity_poly.pdbx_strand_id
1 'polypeptide(L)'
;MVGRKRAEQPEPPPPSLTAHQIVAYNFARAREAYGWTQAETGEQLEPFLGYKLNQAGISAIEKTYDSERRRNIDVAEVVAFSRCFGFPIGWFFLPPAGHTADLIEPVQTGDLERVNLDAAHLVTLALGTPRAWDHFVERVGSLLDEAPESVGAALRLAFRGEPDHEGWEKQIDLRRRALRETTLGRQAGPGEEVIAKMASLLVDLVKLTPLGFEYLRDTDPQEALRLLTKGDADVQNLLKTRRHERLAGIAGHGGFDDLEEIDPADVLGMREDASEATESQQP
;
A
#
# COMPACT_ATOMS: atom_id res chain seq x y z
N MET A 1 -13.16 21.20 72.61
CA MET A 1 -12.38 21.35 71.36
C MET A 1 -12.30 19.99 70.70
N VAL A 2 -13.16 19.72 69.71
CA VAL A 2 -13.09 18.48 68.93
C VAL A 2 -12.09 18.72 67.80
N GLY A 3 -10.96 18.01 67.82
CA GLY A 3 -9.93 18.10 66.81
C GLY A 3 -10.50 17.69 65.45
N ARG A 4 -10.45 18.60 64.46
CA ARG A 4 -10.69 18.26 63.07
C ARG A 4 -9.63 17.24 62.63
N LYS A 5 -10.07 16.00 62.45
CA LYS A 5 -9.31 14.94 61.78
C LYS A 5 -8.96 15.46 60.39
N ARG A 6 -7.66 15.72 60.15
CA ARG A 6 -7.14 16.13 58.85
C ARG A 6 -7.48 15.00 57.88
N ALA A 7 -8.39 15.26 56.94
CA ALA A 7 -8.72 14.29 55.90
C ALA A 7 -7.43 13.96 55.15
N GLU A 8 -7.05 12.68 55.11
CA GLU A 8 -5.99 12.20 54.24
C GLU A 8 -6.33 12.63 52.81
N GLN A 9 -5.40 13.33 52.17
CA GLN A 9 -5.53 13.65 50.76
C GLN A 9 -5.48 12.31 50.01
N PRO A 10 -6.44 12.01 49.12
CA PRO A 10 -6.38 10.79 48.33
C PRO A 10 -5.07 10.77 47.53
N GLU A 11 -4.42 9.61 47.48
CA GLU A 11 -3.24 9.41 46.64
C GLU A 11 -3.58 9.81 45.19
N PRO A 12 -2.64 10.44 44.47
CA PRO A 12 -2.86 10.79 43.08
C PRO A 12 -3.20 9.51 42.29
N PRO A 13 -4.16 9.58 41.35
CA PRO A 13 -4.52 8.41 40.55
C PRO A 13 -3.27 7.89 39.83
N PRO A 14 -3.17 6.56 39.64
CA PRO A 14 -2.07 5.98 38.89
C PRO A 14 -1.98 6.62 37.49
N PRO A 15 -0.76 6.82 36.95
CA PRO A 15 -0.59 7.41 35.64
C PRO A 15 -1.34 6.60 34.59
N SER A 16 -2.12 7.28 33.75
CA SER A 16 -2.95 6.65 32.73
C SER A 16 -2.86 7.35 31.37
N LEU A 17 -2.99 6.57 30.30
CA LEU A 17 -2.97 7.01 28.91
C LEU A 17 -4.29 6.69 28.22
N THR A 18 -4.76 7.59 27.37
CA THR A 18 -5.85 7.31 26.44
C THR A 18 -5.34 6.63 25.18
N ALA A 19 -6.22 5.89 24.49
CA ALA A 19 -5.94 5.38 23.15
C ALA A 19 -5.51 6.49 22.17
N HIS A 20 -6.10 7.69 22.28
CA HIS A 20 -5.73 8.83 21.45
C HIS A 20 -4.30 9.31 21.72
N GLN A 21 -3.84 9.33 22.98
CA GLN A 21 -2.45 9.66 23.31
C GLN A 21 -1.47 8.64 22.74
N ILE A 22 -1.81 7.35 22.79
CA ILE A 22 -0.98 6.27 22.23
C ILE A 22 -0.86 6.42 20.71
N VAL A 23 -1.98 6.63 20.03
CA VAL A 23 -1.99 6.84 18.57
C VAL A 23 -1.23 8.11 18.19
N ALA A 24 -1.38 9.20 18.94
CA ALA A 24 -0.65 10.44 18.71
C ALA A 24 0.87 10.29 18.85
N TYR A 25 1.32 9.55 19.88
CA TYR A 25 2.72 9.22 20.08
C TYR A 25 3.28 8.44 18.88
N ASN A 26 2.58 7.39 18.46
CA ASN A 26 3.03 6.56 17.35
C ASN A 26 2.95 7.31 16.00
N PHE A 27 1.97 8.20 15.82
CA PHE A 27 1.91 9.09 14.66
C PHE A 27 3.17 9.97 14.55
N ALA A 28 3.58 10.61 15.65
CA ALA A 28 4.80 11.42 15.66
C ALA A 28 6.04 10.57 15.30
N ARG A 29 6.13 9.36 15.86
CA ARG A 29 7.21 8.41 15.55
C ARG A 29 7.22 7.94 14.10
N ALA A 30 6.05 7.69 13.53
CA ALA A 30 5.93 7.30 12.13
C ALA A 30 6.45 8.42 11.23
N ARG A 31 6.03 9.67 11.48
CA ARG A 31 6.56 10.85 10.77
C ARG A 31 8.08 10.96 10.91
N GLU A 32 8.61 10.83 12.12
CA GLU A 32 10.05 10.91 12.39
C GLU A 32 10.86 9.83 11.66
N ALA A 33 10.31 8.62 11.52
CA ALA A 33 10.96 7.54 10.79
C ALA A 33 11.17 7.88 9.30
N TYR A 34 10.26 8.66 8.71
CA TYR A 34 10.39 9.17 7.34
C TYR A 34 11.17 10.49 7.24
N GLY A 35 11.48 11.13 8.37
CA GLY A 35 12.16 12.43 8.39
C GLY A 35 11.32 13.60 7.86
N TRP A 36 9.99 13.43 7.74
CA TRP A 36 9.12 14.47 7.19
C TRP A 36 8.86 15.60 8.19
N THR A 37 8.74 16.81 7.66
CA THR A 37 8.20 17.97 8.37
C THR A 37 6.69 17.82 8.55
N GLN A 38 6.11 18.62 9.46
CA GLN A 38 4.66 18.66 9.64
C GLN A 38 3.92 19.12 8.37
N ALA A 39 4.51 20.03 7.58
CA ALA A 39 3.90 20.50 6.34
C ALA A 39 3.87 19.38 5.29
N GLU A 40 4.98 18.69 5.07
CA GLU A 40 5.07 17.54 4.16
C GLU A 40 4.14 16.41 4.60
N THR A 41 4.04 16.15 5.91
CA THR A 41 3.12 15.14 6.45
C THR A 41 1.67 15.47 6.10
N GLY A 42 1.29 16.74 6.18
CA GLY A 42 -0.04 17.20 5.77
C GLY A 42 -0.31 16.94 4.28
N GLU A 43 0.70 17.08 3.43
CA GLU A 43 0.63 16.79 1.99
C GLU A 43 0.53 15.29 1.70
N GLN A 44 1.33 14.47 2.38
CA GLN A 44 1.31 13.02 2.20
C GLN A 44 0.01 12.38 2.72
N LEU A 45 -0.63 12.98 3.73
CA LEU A 45 -1.90 12.49 4.28
C LEU A 45 -3.13 12.90 3.46
N GLU A 46 -3.06 14.01 2.72
CA GLU A 46 -4.19 14.59 1.99
C GLU A 46 -4.92 13.56 1.09
N PRO A 47 -4.23 12.71 0.29
CA PRO A 47 -4.89 11.71 -0.55
C PRO A 47 -5.70 10.65 0.23
N PHE A 48 -5.33 10.41 1.48
CA PHE A 48 -5.95 9.37 2.31
C PHE A 48 -7.05 9.90 3.23
N LEU A 49 -6.99 11.18 3.58
CA LEU A 49 -8.00 11.87 4.39
C LEU A 49 -9.08 12.55 3.53
N GLY A 50 -8.78 12.88 2.27
CA GLY A 50 -9.65 13.65 1.39
C GLY A 50 -9.65 15.16 1.67
N TYR A 51 -8.81 15.62 2.58
CA TYR A 51 -8.58 17.04 2.87
C TYR A 51 -7.16 17.26 3.40
N LYS A 52 -6.60 18.45 3.13
CA LYS A 52 -5.26 18.81 3.61
C LYS A 52 -5.28 19.22 5.08
N LEU A 53 -4.52 18.50 5.90
CA LEU A 53 -4.18 18.95 7.24
C LEU A 53 -3.06 19.99 7.14
N ASN A 54 -3.33 21.19 7.66
CA ASN A 54 -2.28 22.20 7.78
C ASN A 54 -1.31 21.84 8.93
N GLN A 55 -0.20 22.56 9.01
CA GLN A 55 0.81 22.37 10.07
C GLN A 55 0.21 22.39 11.49
N ALA A 56 -0.78 23.27 11.74
CA ALA A 56 -1.44 23.34 13.04
C ALA A 56 -2.27 22.08 13.34
N GLY A 57 -2.91 21.49 12.33
CA GLY A 57 -3.64 20.22 12.44
C GLY A 57 -2.70 19.06 12.78
N ILE A 58 -1.56 18.96 12.09
CA ILE A 58 -0.54 17.96 12.40
C ILE A 58 0.01 18.16 13.81
N SER A 59 0.34 19.40 14.18
CA SER A 59 0.80 19.72 15.53
C SER A 59 -0.25 19.40 16.59
N ALA A 60 -1.54 19.57 16.31
CA ALA A 60 -2.61 19.23 17.24
C ALA A 60 -2.74 17.71 17.45
N ILE A 61 -2.52 16.90 16.40
CA ILE A 61 -2.44 15.45 16.52
C ILE A 61 -1.27 15.08 17.44
N GLU A 62 -0.05 15.53 17.13
CA GLU A 62 1.15 15.18 17.92
C GLU A 62 1.04 15.63 19.38
N LYS A 63 0.57 16.86 19.62
CA LYS A 63 0.38 17.39 20.97
C LYS A 63 -0.70 16.66 21.76
N THR A 64 -1.52 15.82 21.14
CA THR A 64 -2.51 15.00 21.88
C THR A 64 -1.83 14.10 22.90
N TYR A 65 -0.58 13.68 22.67
CA TYR A 65 0.19 12.87 23.62
C TYR A 65 0.44 13.59 24.96
N ASP A 66 1.02 14.80 24.91
CA ASP A 66 1.47 15.55 26.10
C ASP A 66 0.48 16.63 26.60
N SER A 67 -0.58 16.93 25.84
CA SER A 67 -1.48 18.05 26.17
C SER A 67 -2.64 17.62 27.06
N GLU A 68 -2.99 18.50 28.00
CA GLU A 68 -4.28 18.45 28.71
C GLU A 68 -5.47 18.55 27.74
N ARG A 69 -5.32 19.29 26.63
CA ARG A 69 -6.35 19.42 25.59
C ARG A 69 -6.11 18.39 24.50
N ARG A 70 -6.64 17.19 24.73
CA ARG A 70 -6.54 16.04 23.82
C ARG A 70 -7.49 16.22 22.63
N ARG A 71 -6.99 15.98 21.41
CA ARG A 71 -7.82 15.89 20.19
C ARG A 71 -8.34 14.46 20.06
N ASN A 72 -9.61 14.31 19.68
CA ASN A 72 -10.14 13.01 19.30
C ASN A 72 -9.57 12.62 17.94
N ILE A 73 -8.97 11.42 17.88
CA ILE A 73 -8.50 10.81 16.65
C ILE A 73 -9.56 9.79 16.22
N ASP A 74 -10.06 9.93 15.00
CA ASP A 74 -11.06 9.02 14.44
C ASP A 74 -10.43 7.75 13.84
N VAL A 75 -11.21 6.67 13.77
CA VAL A 75 -10.80 5.39 13.19
C VAL A 75 -10.36 5.55 11.74
N ALA A 76 -11.06 6.40 10.96
CA ALA A 76 -10.69 6.71 9.58
C ALA A 76 -9.30 7.37 9.49
N GLU A 77 -8.95 8.20 10.48
CA GLU A 77 -7.61 8.82 10.54
C GLU A 77 -6.53 7.77 10.81
N VAL A 78 -6.78 6.81 11.70
CA VAL A 78 -5.81 5.72 11.95
C VAL A 78 -5.57 4.88 10.70
N VAL A 79 -6.63 4.60 9.93
CA VAL A 79 -6.49 3.93 8.62
C VAL A 79 -5.68 4.78 7.65
N ALA A 80 -5.93 6.09 7.59
CA ALA A 80 -5.16 7.01 6.75
C ALA A 80 -3.68 7.05 7.17
N PHE A 81 -3.37 7.01 8.47
CA PHE A 81 -1.99 6.95 8.97
C PHE A 81 -1.31 5.65 8.52
N SER A 82 -1.98 4.51 8.64
CA SER A 82 -1.46 3.22 8.18
C SER A 82 -1.18 3.22 6.68
N ARG A 83 -2.07 3.80 5.87
CA ARG A 83 -1.88 3.92 4.41
C ARG A 83 -0.75 4.89 4.04
N CYS A 84 -0.65 6.02 4.73
CA CYS A 84 0.35 7.06 4.47
C CYS A 84 1.77 6.62 4.85
N PHE A 85 1.92 6.01 6.02
CA PHE A 85 3.23 5.64 6.56
C PHE A 85 3.60 4.16 6.34
N GLY A 86 2.73 3.36 5.71
CA GLY A 86 3.00 1.94 5.45
C GLY A 86 3.14 1.05 6.70
N PHE A 87 2.83 1.55 7.89
CA PHE A 87 2.84 0.75 9.13
C PHE A 87 1.49 0.04 9.33
N PRO A 88 1.46 -1.21 9.86
CA PRO A 88 0.22 -1.89 10.19
C PRO A 88 -0.66 -1.09 11.15
N ILE A 89 -1.99 -1.16 11.02
CA ILE A 89 -2.92 -0.44 11.91
C ILE A 89 -2.61 -0.71 13.40
N GLY A 90 -2.33 -1.96 13.77
CA GLY A 90 -1.99 -2.35 15.14
C GLY A 90 -0.71 -1.68 15.68
N TRP A 91 0.20 -1.24 14.80
CA TRP A 91 1.43 -0.56 15.20
C TRP A 91 1.14 0.78 15.90
N PHE A 92 0.10 1.51 15.48
CA PHE A 92 -0.30 2.78 16.10
C PHE A 92 -0.86 2.64 17.53
N PHE A 93 -1.16 1.42 17.96
CA PHE A 93 -1.65 1.11 19.31
C PHE A 93 -0.56 0.53 20.21
N LEU A 94 0.70 0.46 19.77
CA LEU A 94 1.79 -0.04 20.61
C LEU A 94 2.14 0.94 21.74
N PRO A 95 2.56 0.45 22.92
CA PRO A 95 2.81 1.30 24.08
C PRO A 95 3.94 2.31 23.81
N PRO A 96 3.79 3.57 24.27
CA PRO A 96 4.88 4.53 24.24
C PRO A 96 6.09 4.04 25.04
N ALA A 97 7.30 4.33 24.54
CA ALA A 97 8.53 3.91 25.21
C ALA A 97 8.62 4.57 26.60
N GLY A 98 8.88 3.76 27.63
CA GLY A 98 8.93 4.23 29.03
C GLY A 98 7.59 4.26 29.76
N HIS A 99 6.47 3.98 29.06
CA HIS A 99 5.11 4.05 29.61
C HIS A 99 4.41 2.68 29.65
N THR A 100 5.17 1.58 29.54
CA THR A 100 4.61 0.21 29.49
C THR A 100 3.84 -0.20 30.75
N ALA A 101 4.13 0.43 31.90
CA ALA A 101 3.48 0.17 33.18
C ALA A 101 2.31 1.12 33.46
N ASP A 102 2.09 2.15 32.63
CA ASP A 102 0.98 3.09 32.80
C ASP A 102 -0.34 2.39 32.45
N LEU A 103 -1.41 2.76 33.14
CA LEU A 103 -2.74 2.19 32.87
C LEU A 103 -3.34 2.79 31.60
N ILE A 104 -4.24 2.05 30.96
CA ILE A 104 -4.99 2.54 29.80
C ILE A 104 -6.40 2.94 30.21
N GLU A 105 -6.81 4.16 29.83
CA GLU A 105 -8.18 4.63 30.04
C GLU A 105 -9.18 3.83 29.17
N PRO A 106 -10.39 3.54 29.68
CA PRO A 106 -10.93 3.95 30.98
C PRO A 106 -10.43 3.09 32.15
N VAL A 107 -9.86 3.74 33.17
CA VAL A 107 -9.40 3.08 34.40
C VAL A 107 -10.58 2.90 35.36
N GLN A 108 -10.79 1.67 35.81
CA GLN A 108 -11.80 1.28 36.79
C GLN A 108 -11.26 1.34 38.22
N THR A 109 -12.13 1.64 39.18
CA THR A 109 -11.81 1.72 40.62
C THR A 109 -12.66 0.75 41.44
N GLY A 110 -12.20 0.37 42.63
CA GLY A 110 -12.91 -0.55 43.52
C GLY A 110 -12.88 -1.99 43.00
N ASP A 111 -14.00 -2.71 43.07
CA ASP A 111 -14.07 -4.14 42.72
C ASP A 111 -13.66 -4.46 41.28
N LEU A 112 -13.73 -3.46 40.39
CA LEU A 112 -13.39 -3.59 38.97
C LEU A 112 -11.92 -3.25 38.67
N GLU A 113 -11.09 -2.88 39.64
CA GLU A 113 -9.65 -2.58 39.40
C GLU A 113 -8.92 -3.73 38.71
N ARG A 114 -9.33 -4.97 38.96
CA ARG A 114 -8.78 -6.17 38.35
C ARG A 114 -8.91 -6.23 36.81
N VAL A 115 -9.77 -5.41 36.21
CA VAL A 115 -9.95 -5.36 34.74
C VAL A 115 -9.10 -4.26 34.08
N ASN A 116 -8.39 -3.45 34.87
CA ASN A 116 -7.49 -2.44 34.33
C ASN A 116 -6.36 -3.11 33.54
N LEU A 117 -5.99 -2.49 32.43
CA LEU A 117 -4.89 -2.93 31.57
C LEU A 117 -3.76 -1.92 31.66
N ASP A 118 -2.54 -2.42 31.82
CA ASP A 118 -1.35 -1.60 31.57
C ASP A 118 -1.11 -1.46 30.05
N ALA A 119 -0.28 -0.51 29.66
CA ALA A 119 0.04 -0.25 28.27
C ALA A 119 0.77 -1.43 27.62
N ALA A 120 1.54 -2.24 28.37
CA ALA A 120 2.19 -3.42 27.82
C ALA A 120 1.19 -4.44 27.24
N HIS A 121 0.00 -4.56 27.84
CA HIS A 121 -1.07 -5.42 27.31
C HIS A 121 -1.56 -5.00 25.92
N LEU A 122 -1.34 -3.76 25.48
CA LEU A 122 -1.67 -3.32 24.12
C LEU A 122 -0.94 -4.13 23.04
N VAL A 123 0.25 -4.65 23.34
CA VAL A 123 0.97 -5.56 22.41
C VAL A 123 0.14 -6.82 22.17
N THR A 124 -0.45 -7.37 23.23
CA THR A 124 -1.32 -8.55 23.12
C THR A 124 -2.61 -8.22 22.36
N LEU A 125 -3.16 -7.03 22.54
CA LEU A 125 -4.36 -6.60 21.79
C LEU A 125 -4.06 -6.33 20.31
N ALA A 126 -2.88 -5.79 19.99
CA ALA A 126 -2.47 -5.50 18.62
C ALA A 126 -2.14 -6.77 17.82
N LEU A 127 -1.50 -7.76 18.46
CA LEU A 127 -1.13 -9.04 17.82
C LEU A 127 -2.23 -10.11 17.90
N GLY A 128 -3.06 -10.04 18.94
CA GLY A 128 -4.07 -11.04 19.26
C GLY A 128 -3.57 -12.12 20.22
N THR A 129 -4.54 -12.81 20.83
CA THR A 129 -4.29 -14.07 21.57
C THR A 129 -4.40 -15.26 20.61
N PRO A 130 -3.87 -16.45 20.96
CA PRO A 130 -3.99 -17.63 20.10
C PRO A 130 -5.42 -17.92 19.65
N ARG A 131 -6.38 -17.82 20.57
CA ARG A 131 -7.80 -17.99 20.25
C ARG A 131 -8.35 -16.90 19.31
N ALA A 132 -7.95 -15.65 19.51
CA ALA A 132 -8.38 -14.56 18.62
C ALA A 132 -7.77 -14.74 17.23
N TRP A 133 -6.55 -15.28 17.15
CA TRP A 133 -5.87 -15.59 15.89
C TRP A 133 -6.60 -16.67 15.11
N ASP A 134 -7.07 -17.73 15.76
CA ASP A 134 -7.87 -18.78 15.10
C ASP A 134 -9.10 -18.18 14.40
N HIS A 135 -9.85 -17.34 15.11
CA HIS A 135 -11.02 -16.64 14.54
C HIS A 135 -10.66 -15.63 13.45
N PHE A 136 -9.52 -14.95 13.57
CA PHE A 136 -9.03 -14.06 12.53
C PHE A 136 -8.73 -14.84 11.25
N VAL A 137 -8.04 -15.98 11.35
CA VAL A 137 -7.74 -16.85 10.22
C VAL A 137 -9.02 -17.41 9.60
N GLU A 138 -9.98 -17.87 10.40
CA GLU A 138 -11.31 -18.31 9.92
C GLU A 138 -12.00 -17.19 9.12
N ARG A 139 -11.98 -15.95 9.62
CA ARG A 139 -12.59 -14.81 8.92
C ARG A 139 -11.89 -14.50 7.60
N VAL A 140 -10.55 -14.51 7.58
CA VAL A 140 -9.77 -14.31 6.35
C VAL A 140 -10.04 -15.43 5.34
N GLY A 141 -10.14 -16.69 5.79
CA GLY A 141 -10.51 -17.83 4.95
C GLY A 141 -11.89 -17.65 4.31
N SER A 142 -12.89 -17.26 5.10
CA SER A 142 -14.22 -16.95 4.58
C SER A 142 -14.22 -15.82 3.54
N LEU A 143 -13.35 -14.82 3.69
CA LEU A 143 -13.21 -13.74 2.70
C LEU A 143 -12.51 -14.21 1.42
N LEU A 144 -11.54 -15.12 1.53
CA LEU A 144 -10.91 -15.74 0.36
C LEU A 144 -11.88 -16.62 -0.42
N ASP A 145 -12.80 -17.31 0.25
CA ASP A 145 -13.84 -18.09 -0.42
C ASP A 145 -14.81 -17.19 -1.22
N GLU A 146 -15.11 -16.00 -0.69
CA GLU A 146 -16.01 -15.02 -1.33
C GLU A 146 -15.34 -14.22 -2.45
N ALA A 147 -14.09 -13.78 -2.24
CA ALA A 147 -13.36 -12.87 -3.12
C ALA A 147 -11.88 -13.27 -3.24
N PRO A 148 -11.55 -14.41 -3.86
CA PRO A 148 -10.22 -15.00 -3.84
C PRO A 148 -9.15 -14.12 -4.48
N GLU A 149 -9.49 -13.40 -5.55
CA GLU A 149 -8.55 -12.54 -6.28
C GLU A 149 -8.16 -11.31 -5.46
N SER A 150 -9.14 -10.51 -5.01
CA SER A 150 -8.88 -9.25 -4.31
C SER A 150 -8.30 -9.46 -2.90
N VAL A 151 -8.80 -10.46 -2.17
CA VAL A 151 -8.31 -10.78 -0.83
C VAL A 151 -6.95 -11.47 -0.92
N GLY A 152 -6.76 -12.37 -1.90
CA GLY A 152 -5.48 -13.02 -2.15
C GLY A 152 -4.38 -12.02 -2.50
N ALA A 153 -4.67 -11.04 -3.35
CA ALA A 153 -3.78 -9.93 -3.69
C ALA A 153 -3.35 -9.13 -2.44
N ALA A 154 -4.31 -8.77 -1.58
CA ALA A 154 -4.02 -8.02 -0.36
C ALA A 154 -3.14 -8.82 0.62
N LEU A 155 -3.35 -10.14 0.73
CA LEU A 155 -2.51 -11.01 1.57
C LEU A 155 -1.09 -11.16 1.01
N ARG A 156 -0.93 -11.28 -0.32
CA ARG A 156 0.39 -11.29 -0.96
C ARG A 156 1.15 -10.00 -0.62
N LEU A 157 0.50 -8.85 -0.75
CA LEU A 157 1.09 -7.57 -0.34
C LEU A 157 1.47 -7.54 1.13
N ALA A 158 0.60 -8.00 2.04
CA ALA A 158 0.86 -7.97 3.47
C ALA A 158 2.05 -8.86 3.90
N PHE A 159 2.22 -10.04 3.29
CA PHE A 159 3.25 -11.01 3.68
C PHE A 159 4.53 -10.94 2.87
N ARG A 160 4.46 -10.52 1.61
CA ARG A 160 5.61 -10.45 0.69
C ARG A 160 6.09 -9.04 0.42
N GLY A 161 5.31 -8.02 0.78
CA GLY A 161 5.62 -6.62 0.47
C GLY A 161 5.48 -6.28 -1.01
N GLU A 162 4.98 -7.21 -1.82
CA GLU A 162 4.75 -7.03 -3.25
C GLU A 162 3.28 -6.61 -3.43
N PRO A 163 2.99 -5.37 -3.85
CA PRO A 163 1.67 -5.07 -4.41
C PRO A 163 1.40 -6.11 -5.49
N ASP A 164 0.15 -6.52 -5.68
CA ASP A 164 -0.18 -7.54 -6.68
C ASP A 164 0.17 -7.05 -8.09
N HIS A 165 1.43 -7.25 -8.42
CA HIS A 165 2.08 -6.96 -9.67
C HIS A 165 2.28 -8.26 -10.45
N GLU A 166 1.92 -9.43 -9.88
CA GLU A 166 2.12 -10.74 -10.52
C GLU A 166 1.40 -10.88 -11.88
N GLY A 167 0.32 -10.12 -12.13
CA GLY A 167 -0.26 -10.01 -13.47
C GLY A 167 0.54 -9.07 -14.37
N TRP A 168 0.75 -7.83 -13.92
CA TRP A 168 1.34 -6.76 -14.72
C TRP A 168 2.85 -6.92 -14.98
N GLU A 169 3.64 -7.22 -13.95
CA GLU A 169 5.07 -7.51 -14.09
C GLU A 169 5.30 -8.75 -14.92
N LYS A 170 4.47 -9.78 -14.77
CA LYS A 170 4.50 -10.95 -15.64
C LYS A 170 4.20 -10.58 -17.08
N GLN A 171 3.20 -9.72 -17.34
CA GLN A 171 2.92 -9.21 -18.69
C GLN A 171 4.10 -8.41 -19.27
N ILE A 172 4.76 -7.56 -18.47
CA ILE A 172 5.95 -6.79 -18.88
C ILE A 172 7.15 -7.71 -19.14
N ASP A 173 7.39 -8.70 -18.28
CA ASP A 173 8.48 -9.66 -18.42
C ASP A 173 8.27 -10.59 -19.62
N LEU A 174 7.04 -11.04 -19.86
CA LEU A 174 6.69 -11.84 -21.04
C LEU A 174 6.86 -11.03 -22.33
N ARG A 175 6.43 -9.76 -22.35
CA ARG A 175 6.66 -8.85 -23.48
C ARG A 175 8.15 -8.58 -23.72
N ARG A 176 8.94 -8.37 -22.65
CA ARG A 176 10.40 -8.22 -22.70
C ARG A 176 11.08 -9.45 -23.31
N ARG A 177 10.70 -10.66 -22.88
CA ARG A 177 11.24 -11.93 -23.41
C ARG A 177 10.86 -12.15 -24.86
N ALA A 178 9.61 -11.90 -25.22
CA ALA A 178 9.12 -12.05 -26.58
C ALA A 178 9.76 -11.02 -27.53
N LEU A 179 9.94 -9.77 -27.11
CA LEU A 179 10.67 -8.74 -27.87
C LEU A 179 12.12 -9.17 -28.16
N ARG A 180 12.79 -9.75 -27.15
CA ARG A 180 14.14 -10.31 -27.31
C ARG A 180 14.16 -11.43 -28.34
N GLU A 181 13.24 -12.39 -28.24
CA GLU A 181 13.19 -13.56 -29.14
C GLU A 181 12.80 -13.19 -30.58
N THR A 182 11.81 -12.31 -30.77
CA THR A 182 11.41 -11.84 -32.09
C THR A 182 12.47 -10.95 -32.74
N THR A 183 13.14 -10.09 -31.96
CA THR A 183 14.21 -9.23 -32.48
C THR A 183 15.45 -10.03 -32.86
N LEU A 184 15.85 -11.00 -32.02
CA LEU A 184 16.97 -11.90 -32.33
C LEU A 184 16.64 -12.83 -33.52
N GLY A 185 15.39 -13.29 -33.65
CA GLY A 185 14.95 -14.15 -34.75
C GLY A 185 14.84 -13.44 -36.10
N ARG A 186 14.59 -12.12 -36.12
CA ARG A 186 14.48 -11.31 -37.35
C ARG A 186 15.82 -10.83 -37.91
N GLN A 187 16.93 -10.96 -37.19
CA GLN A 187 18.19 -10.29 -37.54
C GLN A 187 19.35 -11.27 -37.77
N ALA A 188 19.43 -11.77 -39.00
CA ALA A 188 20.67 -12.28 -39.60
C ALA A 188 21.18 -11.25 -40.63
N GLY A 189 21.94 -10.25 -40.16
CA GLY A 189 22.52 -9.19 -40.99
C GLY A 189 24.01 -8.95 -40.68
N PRO A 190 24.71 -8.08 -41.45
CA PRO A 190 26.13 -7.78 -41.25
C PRO A 190 26.42 -7.22 -39.85
N GLY A 191 27.58 -7.59 -39.28
CA GLY A 191 27.87 -7.46 -37.84
C GLY A 191 27.70 -6.07 -37.21
N GLU A 192 27.96 -4.97 -37.93
CA GLU A 192 27.88 -3.61 -37.37
C GLU A 192 26.45 -3.12 -37.16
N GLU A 193 25.52 -3.45 -38.08
CA GLU A 193 24.10 -3.09 -37.95
C GLU A 193 23.43 -3.88 -36.82
N VAL A 194 23.88 -5.12 -36.61
CA VAL A 194 23.45 -5.96 -35.49
C VAL A 194 23.89 -5.37 -34.16
N ILE A 195 25.13 -4.89 -34.04
CA ILE A 195 25.64 -4.30 -32.79
C ILE A 195 24.85 -3.03 -32.42
N ALA A 196 24.61 -2.12 -33.37
CA ALA A 196 23.84 -0.90 -33.11
C ALA A 196 22.40 -1.21 -32.68
N LYS A 197 21.76 -2.19 -33.32
CA LYS A 197 20.40 -2.61 -32.98
C LYS A 197 20.34 -3.39 -31.66
N MET A 198 21.36 -4.18 -31.34
CA MET A 198 21.49 -4.84 -30.03
C MET A 198 21.68 -3.83 -28.90
N ALA A 199 22.46 -2.76 -29.12
CA ALA A 199 22.61 -1.69 -28.13
C ALA A 199 21.28 -0.96 -27.87
N SER A 200 20.52 -0.64 -28.93
CA SER A 200 19.19 -0.04 -28.77
C SER A 200 18.20 -0.99 -28.10
N LEU A 201 18.23 -2.27 -28.46
CA LEU A 201 17.39 -3.29 -27.82
C LEU A 201 17.69 -3.41 -26.33
N LEU A 202 18.97 -3.40 -25.93
CA LEU A 202 19.35 -3.46 -24.51
C LEU A 202 18.80 -2.27 -23.71
N VAL A 203 18.84 -1.07 -24.29
CA VAL A 203 18.25 0.12 -23.65
C VAL A 203 16.73 -0.02 -23.49
N ASP A 204 16.03 -0.45 -24.54
CA ASP A 204 14.58 -0.69 -24.49
C ASP A 204 14.23 -1.81 -23.48
N LEU A 205 15.02 -2.89 -23.41
CA LEU A 205 14.83 -4.02 -22.48
C LEU A 205 15.05 -3.62 -21.01
N VAL A 206 16.00 -2.72 -20.73
CA VAL A 206 16.23 -2.18 -19.38
C VAL A 206 15.02 -1.34 -18.94
N LYS A 207 14.50 -0.51 -19.85
CA LYS A 207 13.28 0.27 -19.61
C LYS A 207 12.02 -0.59 -19.45
N LEU A 208 12.01 -1.81 -19.99
CA LEU A 208 10.93 -2.79 -19.84
C LEU A 208 11.20 -3.83 -18.74
N THR A 209 12.03 -3.49 -17.75
CA THR A 209 12.02 -4.18 -16.45
C THR A 209 10.87 -3.64 -15.60
N PRO A 210 10.31 -4.40 -14.63
CA PRO A 210 9.32 -3.89 -13.70
C PRO A 210 9.65 -2.50 -13.14
N LEU A 211 10.82 -2.38 -12.51
CA LEU A 211 11.32 -1.14 -11.91
C LEU A 211 11.62 -0.05 -12.95
N GLY A 212 12.21 -0.41 -14.09
CA GLY A 212 12.54 0.54 -15.14
C GLY A 212 11.30 1.13 -15.82
N PHE A 213 10.25 0.32 -15.95
CA PHE A 213 8.99 0.74 -16.57
C PHE A 213 8.16 1.57 -15.61
N GLU A 214 8.11 1.21 -14.33
CA GLU A 214 7.47 2.03 -13.29
C GLU A 214 8.09 3.43 -13.24
N TYR A 215 9.42 3.51 -13.19
CA TYR A 215 10.13 4.78 -13.24
C TYR A 215 9.85 5.56 -14.54
N LEU A 216 9.82 4.89 -15.69
CA LEU A 216 9.57 5.54 -16.97
C LEU A 216 8.12 6.04 -17.10
N ARG A 217 7.14 5.27 -16.63
CA ARG A 217 5.73 5.68 -16.60
C ARG A 217 5.57 6.98 -15.82
N ASP A 218 6.25 7.08 -14.68
CA ASP A 218 6.06 8.21 -13.78
C ASP A 218 6.84 9.45 -14.24
N THR A 219 7.93 9.27 -15.00
CA THR A 219 8.80 10.37 -15.46
C THR A 219 8.54 10.82 -16.90
N ASP A 220 8.17 9.90 -17.79
CA ASP A 220 7.84 10.16 -19.20
C ASP A 220 6.74 9.18 -19.68
N PRO A 221 5.46 9.47 -19.35
CA PRO A 221 4.33 8.63 -19.71
C PRO A 221 4.18 8.41 -21.23
N GLN A 222 4.61 9.37 -22.05
CA GLN A 222 4.51 9.28 -23.51
C GLN A 222 5.55 8.33 -24.09
N GLU A 223 6.78 8.34 -23.57
CA GLU A 223 7.80 7.35 -23.92
C GLU A 223 7.42 5.96 -23.40
N ALA A 224 6.80 5.86 -22.21
CA ALA A 224 6.24 4.61 -21.69
C ALA A 224 5.16 4.05 -22.63
N LEU A 225 4.22 4.88 -23.08
CA LEU A 225 3.19 4.52 -24.05
C LEU A 225 3.79 4.04 -25.38
N ARG A 226 4.79 4.77 -25.90
CA ARG A 226 5.48 4.41 -27.14
C ARG A 226 6.16 3.04 -27.03
N LEU A 227 6.87 2.78 -25.94
CA LEU A 227 7.56 1.50 -25.73
C LEU A 227 6.60 0.34 -25.51
N LEU A 228 5.53 0.55 -24.75
CA LEU A 228 4.52 -0.47 -24.51
C LEU A 228 3.75 -0.81 -25.80
N THR A 229 3.38 0.20 -26.59
CA THR A 229 2.73 0.02 -27.91
C THR A 229 3.63 -0.74 -28.89
N LYS A 230 4.92 -0.39 -28.93
CA LYS A 230 5.92 -1.11 -29.75
C LYS A 230 6.06 -2.56 -29.29
N GLY A 231 6.19 -2.79 -27.99
CA GLY A 231 6.29 -4.12 -27.40
C GLY A 231 5.04 -4.97 -27.67
N ASP A 232 3.85 -4.37 -27.57
CA ASP A 232 2.60 -5.05 -27.85
C ASP A 232 2.49 -5.47 -29.32
N ALA A 233 2.77 -4.55 -30.26
CA ALA A 233 2.79 -4.83 -31.69
C ALA A 233 3.73 -5.99 -32.08
N ASP A 234 4.89 -6.09 -31.42
CA ASP A 234 5.86 -7.15 -31.69
C ASP A 234 5.42 -8.53 -31.17
N VAL A 235 4.54 -8.58 -30.16
CA VAL A 235 4.00 -9.84 -29.61
C VAL A 235 2.65 -10.25 -30.19
N GLN A 236 1.98 -9.38 -30.97
CA GLN A 236 0.67 -9.66 -31.58
C GLN A 236 0.64 -10.97 -32.40
N ASN A 237 1.71 -11.27 -33.14
CA ASN A 237 1.77 -12.54 -33.89
C ASN A 237 1.89 -13.76 -32.97
N LEU A 238 2.63 -13.64 -31.86
CA LEU A 238 2.74 -14.67 -30.85
C LEU A 238 1.39 -14.90 -30.17
N LEU A 239 0.68 -13.82 -29.81
CA LEU A 239 -0.67 -13.86 -29.24
C LEU A 239 -1.68 -14.56 -30.16
N LYS A 240 -1.65 -14.27 -31.46
CA LYS A 240 -2.52 -14.93 -32.45
C LYS A 240 -2.25 -16.43 -32.56
N THR A 241 -0.98 -16.83 -32.61
CA THR A 241 -0.59 -18.24 -32.61
C THR A 241 -1.04 -18.95 -31.34
N ARG A 242 -0.83 -18.34 -30.17
CA ARG A 242 -1.26 -18.89 -28.87
C ARG A 242 -2.77 -19.03 -28.75
N ARG A 243 -3.52 -18.04 -29.22
CA ARG A 243 -4.99 -18.11 -29.26
C ARG A 243 -5.46 -19.31 -30.09
N HIS A 244 -4.79 -19.59 -31.21
CA HIS A 244 -5.09 -20.74 -32.05
C HIS A 244 -4.72 -22.08 -31.38
N GLU A 245 -3.55 -22.17 -30.75
CA GLU A 245 -3.09 -23.36 -30.01
C GLU A 245 -4.02 -23.69 -28.82
N ARG A 246 -4.45 -22.66 -28.07
CA ARG A 246 -5.35 -22.80 -26.92
C ARG A 246 -6.72 -23.32 -27.34
N LEU A 247 -7.25 -22.84 -28.48
CA LEU A 247 -8.51 -23.33 -29.06
C LEU A 247 -8.38 -24.78 -29.57
N ALA A 248 -7.18 -25.20 -29.97
CA ALA A 248 -6.88 -26.56 -30.40
C ALA A 248 -6.52 -27.52 -29.25
N GLY A 249 -6.47 -27.05 -27.99
CA GLY A 249 -6.09 -27.85 -26.83
C GLY A 249 -4.61 -28.25 -26.80
N ILE A 250 -3.76 -27.54 -27.55
CA ILE A 250 -2.33 -27.80 -27.62
C ILE A 250 -1.64 -27.01 -26.51
N ALA A 251 -0.96 -27.71 -25.60
CA ALA A 251 -0.14 -27.08 -24.58
C ALA A 251 1.03 -26.33 -25.24
N GLY A 252 1.25 -25.08 -24.83
CA GLY A 252 2.24 -24.25 -25.46
C GLY A 252 3.68 -24.71 -25.22
N HIS A 253 4.57 -24.38 -26.16
CA HIS A 253 6.01 -24.52 -25.99
C HIS A 253 6.64 -23.13 -25.91
N GLY A 254 7.28 -22.79 -24.79
CA GLY A 254 8.06 -21.55 -24.64
C GLY A 254 7.68 -20.63 -23.47
N GLY A 255 6.74 -21.03 -22.60
CA GLY A 255 6.46 -20.28 -21.35
C GLY A 255 5.75 -18.93 -21.55
N PHE A 256 5.06 -18.73 -22.67
CA PHE A 256 4.27 -17.53 -23.00
C PHE A 256 2.76 -17.76 -22.93
N ASP A 257 2.31 -18.84 -22.30
CA ASP A 257 0.90 -19.25 -22.29
C ASP A 257 -0.01 -18.28 -21.53
N ASP A 258 0.60 -17.49 -20.65
CA ASP A 258 -0.03 -16.46 -19.83
C ASP A 258 0.05 -15.06 -20.45
N LEU A 259 0.57 -14.90 -21.67
CA LEU A 259 0.61 -13.59 -22.34
C LEU A 259 -0.81 -13.20 -22.81
N GLU A 260 -1.23 -11.99 -22.45
CA GLU A 260 -2.58 -11.47 -22.73
C GLU A 260 -2.53 -10.22 -23.62
N GLU A 261 -3.65 -9.93 -24.29
CA GLU A 261 -3.83 -8.70 -25.07
C GLU A 261 -4.09 -7.52 -24.12
N ILE A 262 -3.44 -6.38 -24.36
CA ILE A 262 -3.63 -5.16 -23.57
C ILE A 262 -3.91 -3.98 -24.49
N ASP A 263 -4.60 -2.98 -23.97
CA ASP A 263 -4.60 -1.62 -24.56
C ASP A 263 -3.54 -0.77 -23.83
N PRO A 264 -2.43 -0.40 -24.48
CA PRO A 264 -1.36 0.38 -23.86
C PRO A 264 -1.80 1.73 -23.28
N ALA A 265 -2.81 2.38 -23.88
CA ALA A 265 -3.30 3.68 -23.42
C ALA A 265 -4.22 3.53 -22.19
N ASP A 266 -5.07 2.50 -22.18
CA ASP A 266 -5.91 2.19 -21.01
C ASP A 266 -5.05 1.78 -19.81
N VAL A 267 -4.01 0.99 -20.05
CA VAL A 267 -3.05 0.54 -19.03
C VAL A 267 -2.30 1.69 -18.37
N LEU A 268 -2.03 2.76 -19.11
CA LEU A 268 -1.34 3.95 -18.61
C LEU A 268 -2.31 5.02 -18.09
N GLY A 269 -3.62 4.78 -18.15
CA GLY A 269 -4.64 5.76 -17.76
C GLY A 269 -4.67 7.00 -18.66
N MET A 270 -4.27 6.87 -19.93
CA MET A 270 -4.07 7.99 -20.87
C MET A 270 -5.20 8.13 -21.90
N ARG A 271 -6.34 7.46 -21.70
CA ARG A 271 -7.48 7.55 -22.59
C ARG A 271 -8.12 8.93 -22.42
N GLU A 272 -8.12 9.75 -23.46
CA GLU A 272 -8.95 10.97 -23.49
C GLU A 272 -10.42 10.54 -23.53
N ASP A 273 -11.25 11.16 -22.69
CA ASP A 273 -12.71 11.00 -22.67
C ASP A 273 -13.31 11.40 -24.03
N ALA A 274 -13.35 10.46 -24.97
CA ALA A 274 -13.95 10.65 -26.29
C ALA A 274 -15.49 10.68 -26.26
N SER A 275 -16.11 11.03 -25.12
CA SER A 275 -17.57 11.02 -24.94
C SER A 275 -18.25 12.40 -25.06
N GLU A 276 -17.51 13.51 -25.17
CA GLU A 276 -18.15 14.86 -25.23
C GLU A 276 -18.26 15.48 -26.63
N ALA A 277 -17.78 14.82 -27.70
CA ALA A 277 -17.74 15.43 -29.03
C ALA A 277 -18.89 15.06 -30.00
N THR A 278 -19.89 14.27 -29.59
CA THR A 278 -20.95 13.80 -30.53
C THR A 278 -22.29 14.55 -30.42
N GLU A 279 -22.52 15.42 -29.42
CA GLU A 279 -23.83 16.08 -29.26
C GLU A 279 -23.97 17.47 -29.92
N SER A 280 -22.96 17.93 -30.66
CA SER A 280 -22.97 19.26 -31.31
C SER A 280 -22.92 19.19 -32.83
N GLN A 281 -23.72 18.32 -33.47
CA GLN A 281 -23.99 18.41 -34.91
C GLN A 281 -25.18 17.53 -35.33
N GLN A 282 -26.40 18.06 -35.18
CA GLN A 282 -27.48 17.77 -36.11
C GLN A 282 -28.17 19.10 -36.50
N PRO A 283 -28.41 19.33 -37.81
CA PRO A 283 -28.98 20.57 -38.34
C PRO A 283 -30.48 20.72 -38.07
#